data_AF-D8QV42-F1
#
_entry.id   AF-D8QV42-F1
#
_cell.length_a   1.000
_cell.length_b   1.000
_cell.length_c   1.000
_cell.angle_alpha   90.00
_cell.angle_beta   90.00
_cell.angle_gamma   90.00
#
_symmetry.space_group_name_H-M   'P 1'
#
loop_
_entity.id
_entity.type
_entity.pdbx_description
1 polymer ?
#
loop_
_entity_poly.entity_id
_entity_poly.type
_entity_poly.pdbx_seq_one_letter_code
_entity_poly.pdbx_strand_id
1 'polypeptide(L)'
;EIAAIAGTSVAIPVVAWSLFTLKTTGCGLPPGPGGSLGALEGVSYLAIGALIAWSIYTKAKTGSGLPSGPYGLLGALEGVSYLVLLGALVVFGLQFIDHGYIPGPLPNEQCYG
;
A
#
# COMPACT_ATOMS: atom_id res chain seq x y z
N GLU A 1 -16.75 4.90 -7.47
CA GLU A 1 -15.65 4.81 -8.45
C GLU A 1 -14.69 5.99 -8.37
N ILE A 2 -15.12 7.25 -8.56
CA ILE A 2 -14.23 8.44 -8.53
C ILE A 2 -13.38 8.52 -7.25
N ALA A 3 -13.99 8.34 -6.07
CA ALA A 3 -13.27 8.34 -4.80
C ALA A 3 -12.20 7.22 -4.71
N ALA A 4 -12.50 6.04 -5.25
CA ALA A 4 -11.55 4.93 -5.29
C ALA A 4 -10.38 5.24 -6.25
N ILE A 5 -10.67 5.86 -7.40
CA ILE A 5 -9.65 6.32 -8.35
C ILE A 5 -8.74 7.34 -7.68
N ALA A 6 -9.31 8.42 -7.13
CA ALA A 6 -8.54 9.48 -6.49
C ALA A 6 -7.72 8.98 -5.30
N GLY A 7 -8.35 8.23 -4.40
CA GLY A 7 -7.70 7.67 -3.21
C GLY A 7 -6.56 6.72 -3.58
N THR A 8 -6.79 5.79 -4.51
CA THR A 8 -5.76 4.80 -4.89
C THR A 8 -4.64 5.44 -5.70
N SER A 9 -4.93 6.47 -6.50
CA SER A 9 -3.90 7.21 -7.26
C SER A 9 -2.89 7.90 -6.33
N VAL A 10 -3.33 8.36 -5.16
CA VAL A 10 -2.43 8.92 -4.13
C VAL A 10 -1.79 7.80 -3.30
N ALA A 11 -2.55 6.75 -2.97
CA ALA A 11 -2.07 5.67 -2.12
C ALA A 11 -0.91 4.88 -2.74
N ILE A 12 -0.95 4.60 -4.05
CA ILE A 12 0.09 3.84 -4.75
C ILE A 12 1.48 4.45 -4.59
N PRO A 13 1.74 5.73 -4.95
CA PRO A 13 3.07 6.32 -4.80
C PRO A 13 3.50 6.44 -3.34
N VAL A 14 2.58 6.68 -2.40
CA VAL A 14 2.90 6.72 -0.96
C VAL A 14 3.40 5.35 -0.48
N VAL A 15 2.67 4.27 -0.79
CA VAL A 15 3.07 2.92 -0.41
C VAL A 15 4.34 2.49 -1.14
N ALA A 16 4.49 2.83 -2.42
CA ALA A 16 5.72 2.53 -3.16
C ALA A 16 6.95 3.22 -2.53
N TRP A 17 6.82 4.48 -2.11
CA TRP A 17 7.89 5.18 -1.38
C TRP A 17 8.15 4.49 -0.03
N SER A 18 7.12 4.19 0.76
CA SER A 18 7.25 3.43 2.01
C SER A 18 8.02 2.13 1.83
N LEU A 19 7.66 1.30 0.85
CA LEU A 19 8.34 0.04 0.58
C LEU A 19 9.79 0.24 0.13
N PHE A 20 10.08 1.27 -0.65
CA PHE A 20 11.44 1.61 -1.05
C PHE A 20 12.29 2.04 0.15
N THR A 21 11.76 2.91 1.02
CA THR A 21 12.44 3.34 2.24
C THR A 21 12.67 2.16 3.18
N LEU A 22 11.68 1.28 3.33
CA LEU A 22 11.80 0.07 4.14
C LEU A 22 12.90 -0.84 3.61
N LYS A 23 12.91 -1.12 2.31
CA LYS A 23 13.92 -1.99 1.72
C LYS A 23 15.34 -1.42 1.80
N THR A 24 15.50 -0.10 1.76
CA THR A 24 16.82 0.55 1.72
C THR A 24 17.37 0.90 3.09
N THR A 25 16.50 1.15 4.07
CA THR A 25 16.90 1.65 5.39
C THR A 25 16.56 0.70 6.54
N GLY A 26 15.68 -0.28 6.32
CA GLY A 26 15.10 -1.11 7.37
C GLY A 26 13.96 -0.43 8.15
N CYS A 27 13.61 0.81 7.81
CA CYS A 27 12.55 1.60 8.46
C CYS A 27 11.46 2.04 7.47
N GLY A 28 10.22 2.18 7.97
CA GLY A 28 9.11 2.78 7.20
C GLY A 28 9.31 4.27 6.94
N LEU A 29 8.28 4.97 6.47
CA LEU A 29 8.38 6.42 6.31
C LEU A 29 8.54 7.12 7.67
N PRO A 30 9.26 8.26 7.74
CA PRO A 30 9.29 9.06 8.94
C PRO A 30 7.86 9.54 9.27
N PRO A 31 7.50 9.70 10.56
CA PRO A 31 6.14 10.04 10.96
C PRO A 31 5.68 11.41 10.43
N GLY A 32 6.61 12.32 10.14
CA GLY A 32 6.33 13.69 9.73
C GLY A 32 5.78 14.56 10.88
N PRO A 33 5.55 15.87 10.65
CA PRO A 33 5.00 16.75 11.65
C PRO A 33 3.65 16.24 12.17
N GLY A 34 3.55 16.03 13.48
CA GLY A 34 2.33 15.52 14.14
C GLY A 34 1.91 14.10 13.71
N GLY A 35 2.81 13.30 13.13
CA GLY A 35 2.47 11.94 12.66
C GLY A 35 1.69 11.89 11.35
N SER A 36 1.56 13.01 10.65
CA SER A 36 0.74 13.14 9.44
C SER A 36 1.19 12.24 8.29
N LEU A 37 2.51 12.02 8.11
CA LEU A 37 3.03 11.19 7.02
C LEU A 37 2.83 9.70 7.33
N GLY A 38 3.02 9.29 8.59
CA GLY A 38 2.71 7.93 9.03
C GLY A 38 1.21 7.62 8.94
N ALA A 39 0.35 8.58 9.27
CA ALA A 39 -1.10 8.44 9.08
C ALA A 39 -1.47 8.30 7.59
N LEU A 40 -0.86 9.09 6.72
CA LEU A 40 -1.07 9.00 5.27
C LEU A 40 -0.62 7.63 4.73
N GLU A 41 0.53 7.13 5.18
CA GLU A 41 1.01 5.78 4.86
C GLU A 41 0.00 4.70 5.25
N GLY A 42 -0.45 4.71 6.51
CA GLY A 42 -1.44 3.75 7.02
C GLY A 42 -2.76 3.79 6.25
N VAL A 43 -3.30 4.98 6.00
CA VAL A 43 -4.53 5.15 5.19
C VAL A 43 -4.30 4.67 3.75
N SER A 44 -3.12 4.86 3.19
CA SER A 44 -2.78 4.40 1.84
C SER A 44 -2.78 2.87 1.74
N TYR A 45 -2.21 2.17 2.73
CA TYR A 45 -2.31 0.70 2.81
C TYR A 45 -3.78 0.22 2.92
N LEU A 46 -4.60 0.91 3.72
CA LEU A 46 -6.03 0.59 3.83
C LEU A 46 -6.78 0.83 2.51
N ALA A 47 -6.48 1.91 1.78
CA ALA A 47 -7.11 2.21 0.50
C ALA A 47 -6.80 1.14 -0.56
N ILE A 48 -5.53 0.74 -0.68
CA ILE A 48 -5.09 -0.34 -1.58
C ILE A 48 -5.74 -1.67 -1.17
N GLY A 49 -5.70 -2.00 0.13
CA GLY A 49 -6.32 -3.22 0.66
C GLY A 49 -7.84 -3.28 0.40
N ALA A 50 -8.55 -2.16 0.57
CA ALA A 50 -9.97 -2.07 0.29
C ALA A 50 -10.28 -2.25 -1.21
N LEU A 51 -9.47 -1.68 -2.11
CA LEU A 51 -9.64 -1.86 -3.55
C LEU A 51 -9.41 -3.31 -3.96
N ILE A 52 -8.37 -3.96 -3.43
CA ILE A 52 -8.09 -5.38 -3.69
C ILE A 52 -9.23 -6.26 -3.13
N ALA A 53 -9.69 -6.00 -1.92
CA ALA A 53 -10.81 -6.74 -1.33
C ALA A 53 -12.09 -6.59 -2.18
N TRP A 54 -12.36 -5.39 -2.70
CA TRP A 54 -13.48 -5.14 -3.60
C TRP A 54 -13.32 -5.86 -4.96
N SER A 55 -12.11 -5.88 -5.51
CA SER A 55 -11.76 -6.66 -6.70
C SER A 55 -12.03 -8.15 -6.49
N ILE A 56 -11.52 -8.74 -5.42
CA ILE A 56 -11.71 -10.16 -5.09
C ILE A 56 -13.20 -10.46 -4.90
N TYR A 57 -13.93 -9.61 -4.16
CA TYR A 57 -15.36 -9.76 -3.97
C TYR A 57 -16.13 -9.75 -5.29
N THR A 58 -15.82 -8.80 -6.17
CA THR A 58 -16.46 -8.66 -7.48
C THR A 58 -16.16 -9.90 -8.34
N LYS A 59 -14.90 -10.32 -8.40
CA LYS A 59 -14.48 -11.52 -9.12
C LYS A 59 -15.17 -12.78 -8.62
N ALA A 60 -15.32 -12.94 -7.30
CA ALA A 60 -16.02 -14.07 -6.72
C ALA A 60 -17.52 -14.10 -7.05
N LYS A 61 -18.15 -12.93 -7.29
CA LYS A 61 -19.59 -12.82 -7.57
C LYS A 61 -19.93 -12.83 -9.06
N THR A 62 -19.06 -12.29 -9.91
CA THR A 62 -19.36 -12.06 -11.33
C THR A 62 -18.43 -12.81 -12.28
N GLY A 63 -17.33 -13.37 -11.78
CA GLY A 63 -16.26 -13.95 -12.60
C GLY A 63 -15.31 -12.93 -13.22
N SER A 64 -15.56 -11.63 -13.03
CA SER A 64 -14.77 -10.53 -13.64
C SER A 64 -14.15 -9.62 -12.58
N GLY A 65 -13.04 -8.94 -12.92
CA GLY A 65 -12.42 -7.92 -12.06
C GLY A 65 -13.29 -6.67 -11.88
N LEU A 66 -12.69 -5.60 -11.36
CA LEU A 66 -13.41 -4.32 -11.25
C LEU A 66 -13.77 -3.77 -12.63
N PRO A 67 -14.86 -2.99 -12.75
CA PRO A 67 -15.13 -2.26 -13.98
C PRO A 67 -13.94 -1.35 -14.31
N SER A 68 -13.66 -1.16 -15.60
CA SER A 68 -12.52 -0.36 -16.05
C SER A 68 -12.58 1.09 -15.55
N GLY A 69 -13.79 1.60 -15.29
CA GLY A 69 -14.03 2.98 -14.89
C GLY A 69 -13.71 3.99 -16.01
N PRO A 70 -13.86 5.29 -15.72
CA PRO A 70 -13.54 6.35 -16.67
C PRO A 70 -12.09 6.25 -17.17
N TYR A 71 -11.92 6.31 -18.49
CA TYR A 71 -10.61 6.17 -19.16
C TYR A 71 -9.83 4.88 -18.84
N GLY A 72 -10.48 3.86 -18.26
CA GLY A 72 -9.80 2.62 -17.85
C GLY A 72 -8.97 2.73 -16.56
N LEU A 73 -9.06 3.87 -15.86
CA LEU A 73 -8.21 4.15 -14.69
C LEU A 73 -8.45 3.19 -13.53
N LEU A 74 -9.70 2.80 -13.25
CA LEU A 74 -9.99 1.92 -12.11
C LEU A 74 -9.39 0.53 -12.32
N GLY A 75 -9.49 -0.01 -13.54
CA GLY A 75 -8.87 -1.29 -13.88
C GLY A 75 -7.33 -1.23 -13.87
N ALA A 76 -6.74 -0.12 -14.32
CA ALA A 76 -5.29 0.07 -14.21
C ALA A 76 -4.83 0.13 -12.75
N LEU A 77 -5.55 0.88 -11.90
CA LEU A 77 -5.27 0.97 -10.47
C LEU A 77 -5.47 -0.36 -9.75
N GLU A 78 -6.44 -1.19 -10.16
CA GLU A 78 -6.58 -2.57 -9.69
C GLU A 78 -5.31 -3.38 -9.96
N GLY A 79 -4.83 -3.38 -11.21
CA GLY A 79 -3.61 -4.11 -11.58
C GLY A 79 -2.37 -3.62 -10.80
N VAL A 80 -2.18 -2.31 -10.71
CA VAL A 80 -1.05 -1.73 -9.96
C VAL A 80 -1.18 -2.01 -8.46
N SER A 81 -2.40 -2.03 -7.91
CA SER A 81 -2.63 -2.40 -6.50
C SER A 81 -2.18 -3.82 -6.20
N TYR A 82 -2.46 -4.79 -7.09
CA TYR A 82 -1.93 -6.14 -6.95
C TYR A 82 -0.40 -6.22 -7.06
N LEU A 83 0.22 -5.41 -7.92
CA LEU A 83 1.68 -5.31 -8.01
C LEU A 83 2.29 -4.70 -6.73
N VAL A 84 1.66 -3.68 -6.16
CA VAL A 84 2.07 -3.09 -4.88
C VAL A 84 1.90 -4.10 -3.75
N LEU A 85 0.82 -4.89 -3.73
CA LEU A 85 0.65 -5.96 -2.76
C LEU A 85 1.77 -7.01 -2.88
N LEU A 86 2.10 -7.44 -4.10
CA LEU A 86 3.22 -8.35 -4.34
C LEU A 86 4.54 -7.74 -3.85
N GLY A 87 4.79 -6.47 -4.18
CA GLY A 87 5.96 -5.72 -3.71
C GLY A 87 6.03 -5.66 -2.19
N ALA A 88 4.91 -5.41 -1.51
CA ALA A 88 4.82 -5.38 -0.05
C ALA A 88 5.17 -6.75 0.55
N LEU A 89 4.60 -7.84 0.01
CA LEU A 89 4.93 -9.20 0.45
C LEU A 89 6.42 -9.52 0.28
N VAL A 90 7.01 -9.13 -0.85
CA VAL A 90 8.45 -9.32 -1.11
C VAL A 90 9.30 -8.50 -0.15
N VAL A 91 9.03 -7.20 -0.01
CA VAL A 91 9.82 -6.31 0.85
C VAL A 91 9.69 -6.71 2.31
N PHE A 92 8.49 -7.04 2.80
CA PHE A 92 8.30 -7.54 4.16
C PHE A 92 8.96 -8.90 4.39
N GLY A 93 8.94 -9.80 3.40
CA GLY A 93 9.67 -11.06 3.47
C GLY A 93 11.18 -10.85 3.57
N LEU A 94 11.74 -9.98 2.74
CA LEU A 94 13.16 -9.62 2.80
C LEU A 94 13.51 -8.93 4.12
N GLN A 95 12.67 -8.00 4.59
CA GLN A 95 12.84 -7.34 5.88
C GLN A 95 12.90 -8.36 7.02
N PHE A 96 11.99 -9.34 7.03
CA PHE A 96 11.97 -10.39 8.03
C PHE A 96 13.21 -11.30 7.96
N ILE A 97 13.72 -11.60 6.77
CA ILE A 97 14.94 -12.41 6.59
C ILE A 97 16.19 -11.63 7.00
N ASP A 98 16.28 -10.35 6.60
CA ASP A 98 17.47 -9.51 6.78
C ASP A 98 17.60 -8.98 8.22
N HIS A 99 16.46 -8.66 8.87
CA HIS A 99 16.43 -7.99 10.17
C HIS A 99 15.71 -8.79 11.28
N GLY A 100 14.94 -9.83 10.95
CA GLY A 100 14.23 -10.65 11.95
C GLY A 100 12.93 -10.05 12.50
N TYR A 101 12.48 -8.90 11.99
CA TYR A 101 11.23 -8.26 12.41
C TYR A 101 10.60 -7.47 11.26
N ILE A 102 9.31 -7.15 11.37
CA ILE A 102 8.64 -6.16 10.52
C ILE A 102 8.40 -4.92 11.39
N PRO A 103 8.85 -3.72 10.98
CA PRO A 103 8.68 -2.52 11.79
C PRO A 103 7.20 -2.24 12.04
N GLY A 104 6.91 -1.76 13.26
CA GLY A 104 5.58 -1.35 13.65
C GLY A 104 5.13 -0.06 12.93
N PRO A 105 3.84 0.27 13.01
CA PRO A 105 3.27 1.48 12.38
C PRO A 105 3.64 2.78 13.11
N LEU A 106 4.28 2.70 14.28
CA LEU A 106 4.71 3.84 15.09
C LEU A 106 6.23 3.84 15.24
N PRO A 107 6.85 5.01 15.44
CA PRO A 107 8.25 5.12 15.82
C PRO A 107 8.59 4.22 17.00
N ASN A 108 9.78 3.64 16.95
CA ASN A 108 10.33 2.82 18.02
C ASN A 108 11.86 3.00 18.10
N GLU A 109 12.48 2.35 19.07
CA GLU A 109 13.93 2.46 19.32
C GLU A 109 14.80 2.13 18.10
N GLN A 110 14.27 1.35 17.15
CA GLN A 110 14.97 0.94 15.93
C GLN A 110 14.75 1.94 14.78
N CYS A 111 13.62 2.66 14.78
CA CYS A 111 13.20 3.57 13.72
C CYS A 111 12.54 4.82 14.31
N TYR A 112 13.27 5.93 14.23
CA TYR A 112 12.78 7.28 14.59
C TYR A 112 12.53 7.55 16.08
N GLY A 113 13.00 6.68 17.00
CA GLY A 113 13.17 7.00 18.42
C GLY A 113 12.42 6.08 19.36
#